data_AF-A0A6B3ETN3-F1
#
_entry.id   AF-A0A6B3ETN3-F1
#
_cell.length_a   1.000
_cell.length_b   1.000
_cell.length_c   1.000
_cell.angle_alpha   90.00
_cell.angle_beta   90.00
_cell.angle_gamma   90.00
#
_symmetry.space_group_name_H-M   'P 1'
#
loop_
_entity.id
_entity.type
_entity.pdbx_description
1 polymer ?
#
loop_
_entity_poly.entity_id
_entity_poly.type
_entity_poly.pdbx_seq_one_letter_code
_entity_poly.pdbx_strand_id
1 'polypeptide(L)' 'VPFGQIRERGFEVREDGTPLAVLVAEETHRLPLDEVTALLPAHRPGIVGHGFDQDDDAYAATVGRVLRDEIGSGEG' A
#
# COMPACT_ATOMS: atom_id res chain seq x y z
N VAL A 1 -4.51 1.85 -9.18
CA VAL A 1 -3.38 2.55 -9.84
C VAL A 1 -2.16 2.38 -8.95
N PRO A 2 -1.06 1.73 -9.41
CA PRO A 2 0.14 1.53 -8.60
C PRO A 2 0.98 2.81 -8.47
N PHE A 3 1.81 2.90 -7.43
CA PHE A 3 2.66 4.07 -7.16
C PHE A 3 3.56 4.42 -8.37
N GLY A 4 4.07 3.40 -9.08
CA GLY A 4 4.84 3.54 -10.32
C GLY A 4 4.21 4.43 -11.40
N GLN A 5 2.89 4.66 -11.38
CA GLN A 5 2.23 5.54 -12.36
C GLN A 5 2.54 7.02 -12.18
N ILE A 6 3.21 7.41 -11.09
CA ILE A 6 3.68 8.80 -10.93
C ILE A 6 4.68 9.23 -12.02
N ARG A 7 5.33 8.26 -12.69
CA ARG A 7 6.20 8.48 -13.85
C ARG A 7 5.48 9.14 -15.04
N GLU A 8 4.17 8.89 -15.20
CA GLU A 8 3.36 9.56 -16.23
C GLU A 8 3.29 11.08 -16.00
N ARG A 9 3.59 11.54 -14.78
CA ARG A 9 3.67 12.95 -14.41
C ARG A 9 5.12 13.48 -14.43
N GLY A 10 6.07 12.69 -14.92
CA GLY A 10 7.48 13.06 -15.06
C GLY A 10 8.33 12.92 -13.78
N PHE A 11 7.79 12.31 -12.72
CA PHE A 11 8.57 12.08 -11.50
C PHE A 11 9.42 10.81 -11.60
N GLU A 12 10.56 10.83 -10.92
CA GLU A 12 11.37 9.64 -10.68
C GLU A 12 10.62 8.67 -9.75
N VAL A 13 10.75 7.37 -10.02
CA VAL A 13 10.12 6.34 -9.20
C VAL A 13 10.98 5.09 -9.16
N ARG A 14 10.99 4.43 -8.00
CA ARG A 14 11.57 3.10 -7.86
C ARG A 14 10.53 2.07 -8.24
N GLU A 15 10.81 1.33 -9.32
CA GLU A 15 9.92 0.28 -9.81
C GLU A 15 9.85 -0.89 -8.83
N ASP A 16 8.62 -1.29 -8.47
CA ASP A 16 8.33 -2.51 -7.71
C ASP A 16 7.68 -3.60 -8.59
N GLY A 17 7.50 -3.32 -9.88
CA GLY A 17 6.87 -4.23 -10.85
C GLY A 17 5.35 -4.34 -10.73
N THR A 18 4.69 -3.58 -9.85
CA THR A 18 3.24 -3.63 -9.67
C THR A 18 2.52 -3.12 -10.93
N PRO A 19 1.70 -3.94 -11.59
CA PRO A 19 1.07 -3.54 -12.84
C PRO A 19 -0.13 -2.60 -12.61
N LEU A 20 -0.42 -1.77 -13.62
CA LEU A 20 -1.72 -1.11 -13.69
C LEU A 20 -2.77 -2.16 -14.06
N ALA A 21 -3.69 -2.43 -13.14
CA ALA A 21 -4.80 -3.35 -13.37
C ALA A 21 -6.13 -2.60 -13.55
N VAL A 22 -6.92 -3.04 -14.52
CA VAL A 22 -8.29 -2.57 -14.78
C VAL A 22 -9.18 -3.80 -14.84
N LEU A 23 -10.25 -3.80 -14.05
CA LEU A 23 -11.31 -4.81 -14.09
C LEU A 23 -12.57 -4.15 -14.62
N VAL A 24 -13.08 -4.66 -15.74
CA VAL A 24 -14.36 -4.23 -16.32
C VAL A 24 -15.42 -5.19 -15.81
N ALA A 25 -16.37 -4.69 -15.01
CA ALA A 25 -17.45 -5.50 -14.49
C ALA A 25 -18.47 -5.78 -15.59
N GLU A 26 -18.68 -7.05 -15.94
CA GLU A 26 -19.75 -7.48 -16.85
C GLU A 26 -21.13 -7.37 -16.18
N GLU A 27 -21.17 -7.63 -14.87
CA GLU A 27 -22.39 -7.61 -14.06
C GLU A 27 -22.18 -6.88 -12.73
N THR A 28 -23.27 -6.38 -12.14
CA THR A 28 -23.23 -5.71 -10.83
C THR A 28 -24.53 -5.96 -10.07
N HIS A 29 -24.41 -6.40 -8.82
CA HIS A 29 -25.52 -6.65 -7.92
C HIS A 29 -25.37 -5.89 -6.60
N ARG A 30 -26.49 -5.63 -5.93
CA ARG A 30 -26.53 -5.09 -4.56
C ARG A 30 -27.13 -6.14 -3.64
N LEU A 31 -26.45 -6.43 -2.53
CA LEU A 31 -26.83 -7.45 -1.56
C LEU A 31 -26.81 -6.85 -0.14
N PRO A 32 -27.65 -7.33 0.79
CA PRO A 32 -27.56 -6.97 2.20
C PRO A 32 -26.22 -7.41 2.81
N LEU A 33 -25.57 -6.52 3.57
CA LEU A 33 -24.23 -6.76 4.13
C LEU A 33 -24.24 -7.91 5.16
N ASP A 34 -25.27 -7.99 5.98
CA ASP A 34 -25.47 -9.00 7.02
C ASP A 34 -25.61 -10.39 6.43
N GLU A 35 -26.41 -10.53 5.36
CA GLU A 35 -26.56 -11.80 4.64
C GLU A 35 -25.23 -12.27 4.04
N VAL A 36 -24.47 -11.37 3.41
CA VAL A 36 -23.20 -11.73 2.76
C VAL A 36 -22.13 -12.09 3.78
N THR A 37 -22.02 -11.32 4.87
CA THR A 37 -20.99 -11.57 5.90
C THR A 37 -21.26 -12.85 6.70
N ALA A 38 -22.52 -13.23 6.89
CA ALA A 38 -22.89 -14.49 7.52
C ALA A 38 -22.44 -15.73 6.73
N LEU A 39 -22.18 -15.60 5.42
CA LEU A 39 -21.71 -16.67 4.55
C LEU A 39 -20.18 -16.80 4.50
N LEU A 40 -19.44 -15.83 5.04
CA LEU A 40 -17.98 -15.86 5.01
C LEU A 40 -17.43 -16.98 5.92
N PRO A 41 -16.29 -17.61 5.55
CA PRO A 41 -15.65 -18.59 6.42
C PRO A 41 -15.26 -17.98 7.78
N ALA A 42 -15.59 -18.68 8.86
CA ALA A 42 -15.34 -18.20 10.23
C ALA A 42 -13.87 -18.32 10.69
N HIS A 43 -12.97 -18.88 9.88
CA HIS A 43 -11.58 -19.08 10.26
C HIS A 43 -10.73 -17.86 9.90
N ARG A 44 -9.78 -17.53 10.76
CA ARG A 44 -8.77 -16.53 10.43
C ARG A 44 -7.83 -17.08 9.35
N PRO A 45 -7.45 -16.29 8.34
CA PRO A 45 -6.40 -16.69 7.42
C PRO A 45 -5.10 -16.86 8.20
N GLY A 46 -4.37 -17.95 7.92
CA GLY A 46 -3.02 -18.13 8.43
C GLY A 46 -2.09 -17.10 7.79
N ILE A 47 -1.23 -16.48 8.58
CA ILE A 47 -0.21 -15.54 8.10
C ILE A 47 1.16 -16.17 8.36
N VAL A 48 1.95 -16.31 7.30
CA VAL A 48 3.34 -16.80 7.36
C VAL A 48 4.27 -15.63 7.04
N GLY A 49 5.41 -15.54 7.73
CA GLY A 49 6.37 -14.45 7.52
C GLY A 49 5.88 -13.10 8.06
N HIS A 50 5.19 -13.11 9.21
CA HIS A 50 4.79 -11.87 9.88
C HIS A 50 6.03 -11.14 10.43
N GLY A 51 6.03 -9.82 10.29
CA GLY A 51 7.13 -8.96 10.72
C GLY A 51 7.26 -7.76 9.82
N PHE A 52 8.03 -6.78 10.28
CA PHE A 52 8.44 -5.65 9.45
C PHE A 52 9.77 -5.98 8.78
N ASP A 53 9.96 -5.45 7.57
CA ASP A 53 11.23 -5.48 6.84
C ASP A 53 12.28 -4.53 7.44
N GLN A 54 11.86 -3.63 8.33
CA GLN A 54 12.70 -2.71 9.07
C GLN A 54 12.32 -2.71 10.55
N ASP A 55 13.34 -2.72 11.43
CA ASP A 55 13.13 -2.56 12.87
C ASP A 55 12.88 -1.09 13.25
N ASP A 56 12.43 -0.89 14.50
CA ASP A 56 12.06 0.42 15.01
C ASP A 56 13.24 1.41 15.00
N ASP A 57 14.46 0.94 15.31
CA ASP A 57 15.66 1.78 15.35
C ASP A 57 16.05 2.25 13.93
N ALA A 58 16.00 1.35 12.94
CA ALA A 58 16.26 1.69 11.54
C ALA A 58 15.18 2.62 10.96
N TYR A 59 13.92 2.45 11.39
CA TYR A 59 12.85 3.39 11.04
C TYR A 59 13.07 4.77 11.66
N ALA A 60 13.39 4.83 12.95
CA ALA A 60 13.68 6.08 13.65
C ALA A 60 14.87 6.83 13.02
N ALA A 61 15.93 6.11 12.61
CA ALA A 61 17.06 6.70 11.92
C ALA A 61 16.67 7.30 10.56
N THR A 62 15.83 6.60 9.78
CA THR A 62 15.32 7.09 8.49
C THR A 62 14.48 8.35 8.65
N VAL A 63 13.54 8.36 9.61
CA VAL A 63 12.71 9.54 9.92
C VAL A 63 13.59 10.71 10.37
N GLY A 64 14.54 10.46 11.27
CA GLY A 64 15.45 11.50 11.76
C GLY A 64 16.29 12.14 10.66
N ARG A 65 16.67 11.38 9.63
CA ARG A 65 17.35 11.91 8.44
C ARG A 65 16.44 12.85 7.64
N VAL A 66 15.24 12.40 7.29
CA VAL A 66 14.26 13.20 6.52
C VAL A 66 13.96 14.54 7.22
N LEU A 67 13.78 14.53 8.54
CA LEU A 67 13.51 15.76 9.30
C LEU A 67 14.65 16.78 9.23
N ARG A 68 15.91 16.33 9.31
CA ARG A 68 17.07 17.23 9.27
C ARG A 68 17.39 17.70 7.86
N ASP A 69 17.32 16.78 6.90
CA ASP A 69 17.98 16.95 5.61
C ASP A 69 17.02 17.40 4.50
N GLU A 70 15.72 17.09 4.62
CA GLU A 70 14.70 17.45 3.62
C GLU A 70 13.83 18.63 4.11
N ILE A 71 13.27 18.50 5.31
CA ILE A 71 12.38 19.54 5.85
C ILE A 71 13.18 20.75 6.36
N GLY A 72 14.36 20.51 6.95
CA GLY A 72 15.25 21.56 7.43
C GLY A 72 15.93 22.39 6.32
N SER A 73 15.93 21.90 5.08
CA SER A 73 16.63 22.50 3.94
C SER A 73 15.70 23.19 2.93
N GLY A 74 14.38 23.07 3.08
CA GLY A 74 13.39 23.79 2.27
C GLY A 74 12.84 23.01 1.07
N GLU A 75 12.95 21.68 1.05
CA GLU A 75 12.32 20.80 0.04
C GLU A 75 10.81 20.58 0.27
N GLY A 76 10.22 21.29 1.25
CA GLY A 76 8.83 21.15 1.70
C GLY A 76 7.85 22.15 1.10
#